data_AF-E1B2Q4-F1
#
_entry.id   AF-E1B2Q4-F1
#
_cell.length_a   1.000
_cell.length_b   1.000
_cell.length_c   1.000
_cell.angle_alpha   90.00
_cell.angle_beta   90.00
_cell.angle_gamma   90.00
#
_symmetry.space_group_name_H-M   'P 1'
#
loop_
_entity.id
_entity.type
_entity.pdbx_description
1 polymer ?
#
loop_
_entity_poly.entity_id
_entity_poly.type
_entity_poly.pdbx_seq_one_letter_code
_entity_poly.pdbx_strand_id
1 'polypeptide(L)'
;MLFMFTFIFISSLILSFLIMVAGYSLSFSGYTNLDKLSPFECGFNPNNTYRMMFSLQFFLISLIFLVFDLELVILFPFISISGLKLSLEVYLGCLSFIFLLGVGLMYEWMSKSPEWCS
;
A
#
# COMPACT_ATOMS: atom_id res chain seq x y z
N MET A 1 24.49 7.06 -12.05
CA MET A 1 23.21 7.11 -11.32
C MET A 1 22.58 5.73 -11.18
N LEU A 2 22.28 5.02 -12.29
CA LEU A 2 21.65 3.68 -12.24
C LEU A 2 22.51 2.64 -11.48
N PHE A 3 23.83 2.62 -11.69
CA PHE A 3 24.76 1.76 -10.95
C PHE A 3 24.77 2.00 -9.43
N MET A 4 24.62 3.26 -8.99
CA MET A 4 24.56 3.60 -7.57
C MET A 4 23.26 3.09 -6.95
N PHE A 5 22.12 3.22 -7.66
CA PHE A 5 20.85 2.68 -7.19
C PHE A 5 20.86 1.16 -7.09
N THR A 6 21.43 0.46 -8.08
CA THR A 6 21.56 -0.99 -8.03
C THR A 6 22.44 -1.44 -6.87
N PHE A 7 23.52 -0.71 -6.59
CA PHE A 7 24.40 -1.02 -5.47
C PHE A 7 23.73 -0.84 -4.10
N ILE A 8 22.99 0.26 -3.92
CA ILE A 8 22.24 0.52 -2.68
C ILE A 8 21.15 -0.54 -2.48
N PHE A 9 20.43 -0.91 -3.54
CA PHE A 9 19.39 -1.94 -3.47
C PHE A 9 19.97 -3.30 -3.07
N ILE A 10 21.05 -3.74 -3.73
CA ILE A 10 21.70 -5.03 -3.44
C ILE A 10 22.25 -5.06 -2.01
N SER A 11 22.92 -3.99 -1.56
CA SER A 11 23.47 -3.93 -0.20
C SER A 11 22.39 -3.97 0.88
N SER A 12 21.23 -3.33 0.64
CA SER A 12 20.09 -3.40 1.57
C SER A 12 19.51 -4.81 1.72
N LEU A 13 19.39 -5.55 0.60
CA LEU A 13 18.91 -6.93 0.62
C LEU A 13 19.87 -7.85 1.36
N ILE A 14 21.19 -7.71 1.09
CA ILE A 14 22.23 -8.48 1.78
C ILE A 14 22.17 -8.23 3.29
N LEU A 15 22.05 -6.97 3.70
CA LEU A 15 21.98 -6.62 5.11
C LEU A 15 20.74 -7.21 5.79
N SER A 16 19.57 -7.13 5.16
CA SER A 16 18.34 -7.73 5.70
C SER A 16 18.46 -9.25 5.88
N PHE A 17 19.09 -9.93 4.93
CA PHE A 17 19.32 -11.36 4.98
C PHE A 17 20.31 -11.74 6.08
N LEU A 18 21.40 -10.99 6.21
CA LEU A 18 22.39 -11.20 7.28
C LEU A 18 21.77 -11.04 8.67
N ILE A 19 20.94 -10.01 8.87
CA ILE A 19 20.24 -9.78 10.15
C ILE A 19 19.28 -10.93 10.45
N MET A 20 18.55 -11.43 9.44
CA MET A 20 17.66 -12.59 9.60
C MET A 20 18.43 -13.86 9.99
N VAL A 21 19.54 -14.16 9.31
CA VAL A 21 20.38 -15.33 9.61
C VAL A 21 21.03 -15.20 10.99
N ALA A 22 21.50 -14.01 11.35
CA ALA A 22 22.01 -13.74 12.69
C ALA A 22 20.91 -13.99 13.74
N GLY A 23 19.71 -13.42 13.56
CA GLY A 23 18.58 -13.64 14.47
C GLY A 23 18.21 -15.11 14.63
N TYR A 24 18.20 -15.89 13.54
CA TYR A 24 17.92 -17.32 13.60
C TYR A 24 19.03 -18.11 14.30
N SER A 25 20.31 -17.83 13.98
CA SER A 25 21.45 -18.53 14.59
C SER A 25 21.65 -18.20 16.08
N LEU A 26 21.28 -16.99 16.50
CA LEU A 26 21.22 -16.58 17.91
C LEU A 26 19.98 -17.13 18.64
N SER A 27 18.92 -17.51 17.92
CA SER A 27 17.69 -18.01 18.54
C SER A 27 17.89 -19.43 19.09
N PHE A 28 18.12 -19.52 20.40
CA PHE A 28 18.25 -20.79 21.10
C PHE A 28 16.85 -21.35 21.43
N SER A 29 16.22 -22.05 20.48
CA SER A 29 14.98 -22.79 20.74
C SER A 29 15.27 -24.29 20.78
N GLY A 30 15.76 -24.78 21.92
CA GLY A 30 16.13 -26.19 22.12
C GLY A 30 14.95 -27.17 22.23
N TYR A 31 13.71 -26.69 22.36
CA TYR A 31 12.50 -27.52 22.40
C TYR A 31 11.33 -26.79 21.74
N THR A 32 10.82 -27.36 20.64
CA THR A 32 9.60 -26.91 19.98
C THR A 32 8.38 -27.40 20.75
N ASN A 33 7.89 -26.60 21.70
CA ASN A 33 6.63 -26.89 22.37
C ASN A 33 5.47 -26.65 21.39
N LEU A 34 4.55 -27.62 21.27
CA LEU A 34 3.37 -27.52 20.40
C LEU A 34 2.51 -26.28 20.72
N ASP A 35 2.42 -25.90 21.99
CA ASP A 35 1.66 -24.72 22.44
C ASP A 35 2.30 -23.40 22.02
N LYS A 36 3.61 -23.38 21.70
CA LYS A 36 4.28 -22.21 21.10
C LYS A 36 4.02 -22.12 19.59
N LEU A 37 3.60 -23.22 18.97
CA LEU A 37 3.28 -23.31 17.55
C LEU A 37 1.79 -23.03 17.27
N SER A 38 0.94 -23.00 18.30
CA SER A 38 -0.46 -22.58 18.20
C SER A 38 -0.60 -21.04 18.23
N PRO A 39 -1.60 -20.48 17.52
CA PRO A 39 -1.86 -19.05 17.56
C PRO A 39 -2.28 -18.58 18.96
N PHE A 40 -1.90 -17.35 19.29
CA PHE A 40 -2.21 -16.75 20.58
C PHE A 40 -3.67 -16.28 20.64
N GLU A 41 -4.49 -16.94 21.45
CA GLU A 41 -5.86 -16.51 21.78
C GLU A 41 -6.04 -16.29 23.29
N CYS A 42 -5.17 -15.50 23.90
CA CYS A 42 -5.25 -15.16 25.33
C CYS A 42 -5.32 -16.39 26.26
N GLY A 43 -4.71 -17.52 25.86
CA GLY A 43 -4.68 -18.77 26.62
C GLY A 43 -5.83 -19.74 26.33
N PHE A 44 -6.70 -19.44 25.36
CA PHE A 44 -7.78 -20.33 24.91
C PHE A 44 -7.40 -21.05 23.60
N ASN A 45 -8.09 -22.15 23.33
CA ASN A 45 -7.99 -22.82 22.04
C ASN A 45 -8.84 -22.09 20.98
N PRO A 46 -8.38 -22.03 19.72
CA PRO A 46 -9.13 -21.42 18.64
C PRO A 46 -10.49 -22.07 18.46
N ASN A 47 -11.53 -21.31 18.79
CA ASN A 47 -12.92 -21.77 18.76
C ASN A 47 -13.54 -21.72 17.34
N ASN A 48 -12.92 -21.02 16.39
CA ASN A 48 -13.51 -20.81 15.07
C ASN A 48 -12.44 -20.74 13.96
N THR A 49 -12.85 -21.00 12.71
CA THR A 49 -11.95 -20.78 11.56
C THR A 49 -11.65 -19.29 11.41
N TYR A 50 -10.39 -18.92 11.20
CA TYR A 50 -9.90 -17.53 11.05
C TYR A 50 -10.51 -16.71 9.89
N ARG A 51 -11.47 -17.28 9.15
CA ARG A 51 -12.16 -16.60 8.04
C ARG A 51 -13.31 -15.79 8.62
N MET A 52 -13.00 -14.56 9.00
CA MET A 52 -14.00 -13.54 9.31
C MET A 52 -14.59 -13.00 8.00
N MET A 53 -15.90 -12.71 8.00
CA MET A 53 -16.51 -11.97 6.90
C MET A 53 -15.88 -10.58 6.84
N PHE A 54 -15.30 -10.26 5.69
CA PHE A 54 -14.66 -8.97 5.47
C PHE A 54 -15.71 -7.87 5.37
N SER A 55 -15.46 -6.71 5.99
CA SER A 55 -16.40 -5.59 5.89
C SER A 55 -16.32 -4.97 4.49
N LEU A 56 -17.48 -4.66 3.90
CA LEU A 56 -17.58 -4.01 2.60
C LEU A 56 -16.90 -2.63 2.56
N GLN A 57 -16.73 -1.99 3.72
CA GLN A 57 -16.09 -0.69 3.86
C GLN A 57 -14.62 -0.74 3.43
N PHE A 58 -13.85 -1.75 3.89
CA PHE A 58 -12.46 -1.89 3.48
C PHE A 58 -12.32 -2.25 2.00
N PHE A 59 -13.32 -2.94 1.43
CA PHE A 59 -13.36 -3.23 0.00
C PHE A 59 -13.55 -1.95 -0.81
N LEU A 60 -14.49 -1.08 -0.42
CA LEU A 60 -14.74 0.20 -1.07
C LEU A 60 -13.50 1.11 -1.01
N ILE A 61 -12.84 1.20 0.14
CA ILE A 61 -11.59 1.97 0.28
C ILE A 61 -10.50 1.46 -0.68
N SER A 62 -10.37 0.13 -0.81
CA SER A 62 -9.39 -0.48 -1.72
C SER A 62 -9.71 -0.20 -3.20
N LEU A 63 -11.00 -0.18 -3.55
CA LEU A 63 -11.44 0.13 -4.91
C LEU A 63 -11.18 1.60 -5.26
N ILE A 64 -11.51 2.53 -4.37
CA ILE A 64 -11.24 3.96 -4.52
C ILE A 64 -9.73 4.20 -4.68
N PHE A 65 -8.91 3.57 -3.83
CA PHE A 65 -7.46 3.64 -3.93
C PHE A 65 -6.95 3.18 -5.30
N LEU A 66 -7.48 2.07 -5.82
CA LEU A 66 -7.09 1.54 -7.13
C LEU A 66 -7.44 2.49 -8.27
N VAL A 67 -8.62 3.11 -8.24
CA VAL A 67 -9.01 4.11 -9.26
C VAL A 67 -8.11 5.34 -9.18
N PHE A 68 -7.87 5.86 -7.97
CA PHE A 68 -7.01 7.02 -7.77
C PHE A 68 -5.55 6.76 -8.20
N ASP A 69 -5.03 5.56 -7.95
CA ASP A 69 -3.66 5.19 -8.37
C ASP A 69 -3.54 5.16 -9.91
N LEU A 70 -4.56 4.65 -10.62
CA LEU A 70 -4.62 4.71 -12.08
C LEU A 70 -4.66 6.14 -12.61
N GLU A 71 -5.40 7.02 -11.94
CA GLU A 71 -5.48 8.44 -12.30
C GLU A 71 -4.14 9.18 -12.09
N LEU A 72 -3.40 8.83 -11.03
CA LEU A 72 -2.06 9.36 -10.80
C LEU A 72 -1.06 8.91 -11.88
N VAL A 73 -1.15 7.66 -12.34
CA VAL A 73 -0.33 7.17 -13.46
C VAL A 73 -0.58 8.00 -14.72
N ILE A 74 -1.82 8.44 -14.97
CA ILE A 74 -2.18 9.31 -16.10
C ILE A 74 -1.64 10.74 -15.90
N LEU A 75 -1.59 11.24 -14.67
CA LEU A 75 -1.05 12.57 -14.34
C LEU A 75 0.48 12.66 -14.45
N PHE A 76 1.20 11.58 -14.14
CA PHE A 76 2.66 11.60 -14.03
C PHE A 76 3.41 12.07 -15.31
N PRO A 77 3.01 11.65 -16.53
CA PRO A 77 3.59 12.16 -17.77
C PRO A 77 3.48 13.68 -17.92
N PHE A 78 2.36 14.30 -17.51
CA PHE A 78 2.19 15.75 -17.62
C PHE A 78 3.20 16.52 -16.78
N ILE A 79 3.54 16.02 -15.59
CA ILE A 79 4.55 16.63 -14.72
C ILE A 79 5.92 16.59 -15.41
N SER A 80 6.26 15.46 -16.04
CA SER A 80 7.56 15.31 -16.73
C SER A 80 7.72 16.21 -17.96
N ILE A 81 6.62 16.54 -18.65
CA ILE A 81 6.63 17.33 -19.90
C ILE A 81 6.42 18.83 -19.61
N SER A 82 6.02 19.20 -18.38
CA SER A 82 5.74 20.60 -17.98
C SER A 82 6.87 21.60 -18.22
N GLY A 83 8.13 21.14 -18.32
CA GLY A 83 9.28 21.99 -18.66
C GLY A 83 9.45 22.30 -20.16
N LEU A 84 8.67 21.66 -21.03
CA LEU A 84 8.63 21.91 -22.47
C LEU A 84 7.53 22.93 -22.80
N LYS A 85 7.62 23.56 -23.98
CA LYS A 85 6.52 24.41 -24.49
C LYS A 85 5.29 23.54 -24.78
N LEU A 86 4.42 23.36 -23.80
CA LEU A 86 3.10 22.77 -23.98
C LEU A 86 2.20 23.71 -24.79
N SER A 87 1.32 23.12 -25.61
CA SER A 87 0.19 23.88 -26.18
C SER A 87 -0.82 24.23 -25.08
N LEU A 88 -1.54 25.34 -25.28
CA LEU A 88 -2.57 25.80 -24.35
C LEU A 88 -3.65 24.73 -24.10
N GLU A 89 -3.96 23.94 -25.14
CA GLU A 89 -4.95 22.86 -25.07
C GLU A 89 -4.55 21.75 -24.08
N VAL A 90 -3.27 21.35 -24.08
CA VAL A 90 -2.78 20.30 -23.17
C VAL A 90 -2.78 20.80 -21.73
N TYR A 91 -2.46 22.08 -21.51
CA TYR A 91 -2.52 22.70 -20.19
C TYR A 91 -3.96 22.76 -19.65
N LEU A 92 -4.91 23.21 -20.48
CA LEU A 92 -6.33 23.24 -20.12
C LEU A 92 -6.90 21.84 -19.89
N GLY A 93 -6.47 20.84 -20.67
CA GLY A 93 -6.83 19.44 -20.47
C GLY A 93 -6.33 18.86 -19.15
N CYS A 94 -5.10 19.21 -18.73
CA CYS A 94 -4.58 18.80 -17.42
C CYS A 94 -5.36 19.46 -16.27
N LEU A 95 -5.68 20.75 -16.39
CA LEU A 95 -6.49 21.46 -15.40
C LEU A 95 -7.91 20.88 -15.27
N SER A 96 -8.57 20.56 -16.39
CA SER A 96 -9.90 19.94 -16.36
C SER A 96 -9.87 18.54 -15.77
N PHE A 97 -8.80 17.77 -16.01
CA PHE A 97 -8.59 16.46 -15.40
C PHE A 97 -8.45 16.57 -13.88
N ILE A 98 -7.59 17.48 -13.38
CA ILE A 98 -7.44 17.71 -11.93
C ILE A 98 -8.77 18.17 -11.30
N PHE A 99 -9.53 19.00 -12.00
CA PHE A 99 -10.85 19.43 -11.53
C PHE A 99 -11.83 18.26 -11.41
N LEU A 100 -11.89 17.36 -12.39
CA LEU A 100 -12.71 16.15 -12.35
C LEU A 100 -12.34 15.25 -11.16
N LEU A 101 -11.05 15.06 -10.89
CA LEU A 101 -10.57 14.33 -9.71
C LEU A 101 -11.07 14.96 -8.41
N GLY A 102 -10.94 16.28 -8.29
CA GLY A 102 -11.43 17.01 -7.12
C GLY A 102 -12.92 16.82 -6.89
N VAL A 103 -13.74 16.87 -7.96
CA VAL A 103 -15.18 16.65 -7.87
C VAL A 103 -15.53 15.21 -7.48
N GLY A 104 -14.86 14.21 -8.06
CA GLY A 104 -15.05 12.81 -7.71
C GLY A 104 -14.75 12.55 -6.23
N LEU A 105 -13.65 13.10 -5.72
CA LEU A 105 -13.26 12.96 -4.32
C LEU A 105 -14.22 13.70 -3.37
N MET A 106 -14.73 14.87 -3.76
CA MET A 106 -15.78 15.55 -3.00
C MET A 106 -17.07 14.73 -2.93
N TYR A 107 -17.48 14.10 -4.04
CA TYR A 107 -18.66 13.26 -4.09
C TYR A 107 -18.55 12.06 -3.15
N GLU A 108 -17.41 11.36 -3.17
CA GLU A 108 -17.16 10.23 -2.28
C GLU A 108 -17.14 10.64 -0.81
N TRP A 109 -16.55 11.80 -0.49
CA TRP A 109 -16.57 12.32 0.87
C TRP A 109 -18.00 12.58 1.35
N MET A 110 -18.82 13.25 0.54
CA MET A 110 -20.22 13.50 0.90
C MET A 110 -21.04 12.21 1.08
N SER A 111 -20.69 11.15 0.35
CA SER A 111 -21.36 9.84 0.46
C SER A 111 -21.08 9.09 1.76
N LYS A 112 -20.19 9.59 2.63
CA LYS A 112 -19.78 8.95 3.90
C LYS A 112 -19.23 7.52 3.75
N SER A 113 -18.85 7.12 2.53
CA SER A 113 -18.23 5.82 2.28
C SER A 113 -16.97 5.50 3.12
N PRO A 114 -16.12 6.48 3.51
CA PRO A 114 -14.96 6.20 4.35
C PRO A 114 -15.23 6.33 5.85
N GLU A 115 -16.42 6.74 6.29
CA GLU A 115 -16.72 6.85 7.71
C GLU A 115 -16.77 5.46 8.35
N TRP A 116 -15.84 5.21 9.27
CA TRP A 116 -15.90 4.02 10.11
C TRP A 116 -17.08 4.19 11.06
N CYS A 117 -17.98 3.22 11.07
CA CYS A 117 -18.96 3.11 12.13
C CYS A 117 -18.21 2.82 13.43
N SER A 118 -18.19 3.80 14.34
CA SER A 118 -18.11 3.54 15.76
C SER A 118 -19.44 2.99 16.26
#